data_AF-A0A1C3NV99-F1
#
_entry.id   AF-A0A1C3NV99-F1
#
_cell.length_a   1.000
_cell.length_b   1.000
_cell.length_c   1.000
_cell.angle_alpha   90.00
_cell.angle_beta   90.00
_cell.angle_gamma   90.00
#
_symmetry.space_group_name_H-M   'P 1'
#
loop_
_entity.id
_entity.type
_entity.pdbx_description
1 polymer ?
#
loop_
_entity_poly.entity_id
_entity_poly.type
_entity_poly.pdbx_seq_one_letter_code
_entity_poly.pdbx_strand_id
1 'polypeptide(L)'
;MTVTASPEVGVWSMYMDLHEDDRAAVDAFRSVGVELTTALVNSGVLSPRESRTYSLHGSTDESHRLLDPMRTVQRAAEHESAHAVVGVALGVRLREMRIEEDGSGWTGFDDAPPAMLAVISAAGDAWIRGHRCAEFPSDTAGGCGSDFRDVVRHAGGIQGEHEARRQAWQLLAERRNMVLALGQNLLRCRRLLF
;
A
#
# COMPACT_ATOMS: atom_id res chain seq x y z
N MET A 1 -23.17 -12.60 37.84
CA MET A 1 -22.52 -11.43 37.23
C MET A 1 -21.70 -11.92 36.06
N THR A 2 -22.20 -11.78 34.84
CA THR A 2 -21.48 -12.13 33.62
C THR A 2 -20.66 -10.91 33.24
N VAL A 3 -19.35 -10.94 33.52
CA VAL A 3 -18.42 -9.90 33.06
C VAL A 3 -18.25 -10.11 31.56
N THR A 4 -19.02 -9.36 30.77
CA THR A 4 -18.75 -9.23 29.33
C THR A 4 -17.46 -8.44 29.20
N ALA A 5 -16.36 -9.16 28.95
CA ALA A 5 -15.09 -8.51 28.60
C ALA A 5 -15.35 -7.55 27.44
N SER A 6 -14.99 -6.27 27.62
CA SER A 6 -15.12 -5.28 26.56
C SER A 6 -14.30 -5.76 25.35
N PRO A 7 -14.85 -5.72 24.12
CA PRO A 7 -14.11 -6.11 22.92
C PRO A 7 -12.76 -5.37 22.78
N GLU A 8 -12.63 -4.18 23.39
CA GLU A 8 -11.38 -3.42 23.44
C GLU A 8 -10.23 -4.13 24.18
N VAL A 9 -10.52 -4.93 25.22
CA VAL A 9 -9.50 -5.65 25.99
C VAL A 9 -8.85 -6.74 25.15
N GLY A 10 -9.65 -7.43 24.32
CA GLY A 10 -9.15 -8.46 23.41
C GLY A 10 -8.27 -7.89 22.31
N VAL A 11 -8.68 -6.76 21.71
CA VAL A 11 -7.93 -6.08 20.65
C VAL A 11 -6.60 -5.52 21.17
N TRP A 12 -6.60 -4.95 22.38
CA TRP A 12 -5.36 -4.45 23.00
C TRP A 12 -4.36 -5.58 23.30
N SER A 13 -4.84 -6.72 23.81
CA SER A 13 -3.99 -7.89 24.04
C SER A 13 -3.36 -8.39 22.74
N MET A 14 -4.15 -8.51 21.66
CA MET A 14 -3.64 -8.91 20.35
C MET A 14 -2.53 -7.98 19.84
N TYR A 15 -2.69 -6.67 20.02
CA TYR A 15 -1.67 -5.69 19.65
C TYR A 15 -0.40 -5.81 20.50
N MET A 16 -0.53 -6.02 21.82
CA MET A 16 0.62 -6.22 22.70
C MET A 16 1.43 -7.47 22.35
N ASP A 17 0.77 -8.53 21.88
CA ASP A 17 1.40 -9.81 21.51
C ASP A 17 2.12 -9.78 20.14
N LEU A 18 1.98 -8.71 19.36
CA LEU A 18 2.65 -8.57 18.06
C LEU A 18 4.18 -8.42 18.21
N HIS A 19 4.91 -8.79 17.16
CA HIS A 19 6.33 -8.43 17.04
C HIS A 19 6.49 -6.91 16.93
N GLU A 20 7.65 -6.36 17.29
CA GLU A 20 7.90 -4.91 17.28
C GLU A 20 7.65 -4.26 15.90
N ASP A 21 8.19 -4.83 14.82
CA ASP A 21 7.90 -4.37 13.44
C ASP A 21 6.39 -4.38 13.10
N ASP A 22 5.66 -5.36 13.61
CA ASP A 22 4.22 -5.50 13.33
C ASP A 22 3.44 -4.45 14.14
N ARG A 23 3.84 -4.18 15.39
CA ARG A 23 3.30 -3.05 16.16
C ARG A 23 3.58 -1.72 15.48
N ALA A 24 4.80 -1.50 14.97
CA ALA A 24 5.15 -0.28 14.25
C ALA A 24 4.27 -0.09 12.99
N ALA A 25 3.96 -1.17 12.28
CA ALA A 25 3.02 -1.14 11.16
C ALA A 25 1.59 -0.75 11.61
N VAL A 26 1.08 -1.34 12.70
CA VAL A 26 -0.23 -0.97 13.28
C VAL A 26 -0.22 0.50 13.72
N ASP A 27 0.82 0.94 14.40
CA ASP A 27 0.93 2.30 14.94
C ASP A 27 1.03 3.34 13.83
N ALA A 28 1.62 3.02 12.68
CA ALA A 28 1.60 3.88 11.51
C ALA A 28 0.16 4.14 11.01
N PHE A 29 -0.73 3.15 11.05
CA PHE A 29 -2.14 3.37 10.73
C PHE A 29 -2.87 4.11 11.86
N ARG A 30 -2.54 3.86 13.13
CA ARG A 30 -3.17 4.58 14.25
C ARG A 30 -2.81 6.05 14.30
N SER A 31 -1.59 6.41 13.93
CA SER A 31 -1.11 7.80 13.97
C SER A 31 -1.88 8.73 13.02
N VAL A 32 -2.55 8.18 12.00
CA VAL A 32 -3.43 8.92 11.09
C VAL A 32 -4.90 8.96 11.54
N GLY A 33 -5.19 8.58 12.79
CA GLY A 33 -6.50 8.70 13.42
C GLY A 33 -7.42 7.49 13.23
N VAL A 34 -6.87 6.35 12.82
CA VAL A 34 -7.63 5.10 12.61
C VAL A 34 -7.70 4.31 13.92
N GLU A 35 -8.89 3.78 14.23
CA GLU A 35 -9.12 2.92 15.41
C GLU A 35 -8.22 1.68 15.40
N LEU A 36 -7.80 1.21 16.58
CA LEU A 36 -6.83 0.11 16.71
C LEU A 36 -7.27 -1.16 15.97
N THR A 37 -8.55 -1.51 16.04
CA THR A 37 -9.10 -2.67 15.33
C THR A 37 -8.92 -2.54 13.82
N THR A 38 -9.21 -1.36 13.27
CA THR A 38 -9.06 -1.07 11.84
C THR A 38 -7.58 -1.05 11.45
N ALA A 39 -6.71 -0.51 12.31
CA ALA A 39 -5.26 -0.52 12.10
C ALA A 39 -4.67 -1.95 12.10
N LEU A 40 -5.14 -2.84 12.98
CA LEU A 40 -4.75 -4.25 13.01
C LEU A 40 -5.18 -4.99 11.74
N VAL A 41 -6.41 -4.75 11.27
CA VAL A 41 -6.90 -5.33 10.02
C VAL A 41 -6.07 -4.81 8.86
N ASN A 42 -5.93 -3.50 8.72
CA ASN A 42 -5.35 -2.87 7.53
C ASN A 42 -3.83 -3.02 7.43
N SER A 43 -3.12 -3.09 8.56
CA SER A 43 -1.69 -3.43 8.57
C SER A 43 -1.40 -4.87 8.13
N GLY A 44 -2.43 -5.74 8.12
CA GLY A 44 -2.35 -7.14 7.73
C GLY A 44 -1.39 -7.98 8.58
N VAL A 45 -1.07 -7.50 9.78
CA VAL A 45 -0.26 -8.22 10.80
C VAL A 45 -0.95 -9.48 11.32
N LEU A 46 -2.27 -9.56 11.13
CA LEU A 46 -3.09 -10.74 11.44
C LEU A 46 -2.86 -11.91 10.47
N SER A 47 -2.20 -11.67 9.33
CA SER A 47 -1.79 -12.73 8.40
C SER A 47 -0.45 -13.35 8.83
N PRO A 48 -0.24 -14.67 8.66
CA PRO A 48 1.01 -15.32 9.03
C PRO A 48 2.22 -14.65 8.36
N ARG A 49 3.31 -14.47 9.11
CA ARG A 49 4.49 -13.72 8.66
C ARG A 49 5.15 -14.37 7.44
N GLU A 50 5.09 -15.69 7.33
CA GLU A 50 5.55 -16.45 6.16
C GLU A 50 4.76 -16.09 4.89
N SER A 51 3.44 -15.87 5.00
CA SER A 51 2.57 -15.42 3.90
C SER A 51 2.89 -14.01 3.42
N ARG A 52 3.51 -13.20 4.27
CA ARG A 52 3.99 -11.84 3.96
C ARG A 52 5.33 -11.85 3.20
N THR A 53 5.98 -13.02 3.08
CA THR A 53 7.36 -13.16 2.58
C THR A 53 7.47 -13.85 1.20
N TYR A 54 6.36 -14.24 0.56
CA TYR A 54 6.36 -14.87 -0.78
C TYR A 54 6.35 -13.82 -1.92
N SER A 55 7.07 -13.90 -3.04
CA SER A 55 7.86 -14.98 -3.66
C SER A 55 9.04 -14.39 -4.44
N LEU A 56 10.27 -14.78 -4.10
CA LEU A 56 11.41 -14.80 -5.02
C LEU A 56 11.42 -16.20 -5.62
N HIS A 57 10.75 -16.53 -6.71
CA HIS A 57 11.06 -17.71 -7.55
C HIS A 57 10.33 -17.58 -8.90
N GLY A 58 11.12 -17.38 -9.96
CA GLY A 58 10.65 -17.30 -11.33
C GLY A 58 10.21 -18.66 -11.88
N SER A 59 9.27 -18.62 -12.84
CA SER A 59 8.79 -19.78 -13.59
C SER A 59 8.34 -19.32 -14.99
N THR A 60 9.30 -19.39 -15.91
CA THR A 60 9.27 -19.89 -17.31
C THR A 60 8.05 -19.83 -18.23
N ASP A 61 7.01 -19.02 -18.01
CA ASP A 61 6.04 -18.72 -19.08
C ASP A 61 5.51 -17.28 -19.04
N GLU A 62 6.29 -16.35 -19.63
CA GLU A 62 6.03 -14.90 -19.63
C GLU A 62 4.72 -14.50 -20.33
N SER A 63 4.29 -15.26 -21.35
CA SER A 63 3.14 -14.89 -22.18
C SER A 63 1.79 -15.18 -21.50
N HIS A 64 1.69 -16.28 -20.74
CA HIS A 64 0.50 -16.57 -19.91
C HIS A 64 0.43 -15.70 -18.66
N ARG A 65 1.59 -15.31 -18.11
CA ARG A 65 1.74 -14.40 -16.97
C ARG A 65 1.25 -12.97 -17.22
N LEU A 66 1.26 -12.55 -18.48
CA LEU A 66 0.90 -11.21 -18.93
C LEU A 66 -0.60 -10.98 -19.06
N LEU A 67 -1.37 -12.06 -19.19
CA LEU A 67 -2.81 -12.03 -19.45
C LEU A 67 -3.64 -12.54 -18.27
N ASP A 68 -3.00 -12.86 -17.14
CA ASP A 68 -3.70 -13.30 -15.93
C ASP A 68 -4.47 -12.13 -15.29
N PRO A 69 -5.82 -12.13 -15.33
CA PRO A 69 -6.62 -11.06 -14.75
C PRO A 69 -6.39 -10.90 -13.25
N MET A 70 -6.08 -11.98 -12.53
CA MET A 70 -5.78 -11.92 -11.10
C MET A 70 -4.49 -11.17 -10.82
N ARG A 71 -3.52 -11.26 -11.72
CA ARG A 71 -2.25 -10.56 -11.61
C ARG A 71 -2.40 -9.06 -11.87
N THR A 72 -3.24 -8.67 -12.83
CA THR A 72 -3.60 -7.27 -13.09
C THR A 72 -4.25 -6.64 -11.87
N VAL A 73 -5.20 -7.33 -11.25
CA VAL A 73 -5.89 -6.87 -10.03
C VAL A 73 -4.92 -6.84 -8.84
N GLN A 74 -4.03 -7.83 -8.69
CA GLN A 74 -2.98 -7.81 -7.67
C GLN A 74 -2.04 -6.62 -7.83
N ARG A 75 -1.58 -6.36 -9.06
CA ARG A 75 -0.75 -5.20 -9.37
C ARG A 75 -1.44 -3.90 -8.97
N ALA A 76 -2.71 -3.74 -9.31
CA ALA A 76 -3.51 -2.59 -8.93
C ALA A 76 -3.62 -2.45 -7.41
N ALA A 77 -3.94 -3.53 -6.70
CA ALA A 77 -4.05 -3.52 -5.25
C ALA A 77 -2.74 -3.10 -4.56
N GLU A 78 -1.61 -3.59 -5.06
CA GLU A 78 -0.31 -3.21 -4.54
C GLU A 78 0.09 -1.78 -4.92
N HIS A 79 -0.26 -1.33 -6.13
CA HIS A 79 -0.06 0.05 -6.59
C HIS A 79 -0.81 1.06 -5.71
N GLU A 80 -2.11 0.82 -5.47
CA GLU A 80 -2.91 1.63 -4.55
C GLU A 80 -2.37 1.57 -3.12
N SER A 81 -1.93 0.39 -2.68
CA SER A 81 -1.33 0.22 -1.35
C SER A 81 -0.03 1.00 -1.19
N ALA A 82 0.76 1.16 -2.25
CA ALA A 82 1.95 1.99 -2.23
C ALA A 82 1.60 3.47 -2.01
N HIS A 83 0.56 3.99 -2.68
CA HIS A 83 0.06 5.33 -2.43
C HIS A 83 -0.34 5.50 -0.97
N ALA A 84 -1.18 4.60 -0.45
CA ALA A 84 -1.66 4.61 0.93
C ALA A 84 -0.53 4.63 1.96
N VAL A 85 0.42 3.71 1.83
CA VAL A 85 1.56 3.59 2.76
C VAL A 85 2.43 4.84 2.74
N VAL A 86 2.71 5.40 1.56
CA VAL A 86 3.50 6.64 1.45
C VAL A 86 2.74 7.83 2.01
N GLY A 87 1.44 7.97 1.72
CA GLY A 87 0.62 9.07 2.26
C GLY A 87 0.55 9.04 3.78
N VAL A 88 0.31 7.88 4.37
CA VAL A 88 0.33 7.68 5.82
C VAL A 88 1.71 7.99 6.42
N ALA A 89 2.79 7.57 5.77
CA ALA A 89 4.15 7.86 6.24
C ALA A 89 4.50 9.37 6.20
N LEU A 90 3.86 10.13 5.31
CA LEU A 90 3.97 11.59 5.24
C LEU A 90 3.02 12.32 6.19
N GLY A 91 2.23 11.59 6.98
CA GLY A 91 1.26 12.15 7.91
C GLY A 91 -0.04 12.62 7.25
N VAL A 92 -0.32 12.19 6.02
CA VAL A 92 -1.56 12.50 5.31
C VAL A 92 -2.62 11.45 5.67
N ARG A 93 -3.80 11.92 6.09
CA ARG A 93 -4.91 11.04 6.44
C ARG A 93 -5.47 10.34 5.20
N LEU A 94 -5.42 9.03 5.21
CA LEU A 94 -6.08 8.16 4.23
C LEU A 94 -7.58 8.11 4.53
N ARG A 95 -8.43 8.20 3.50
CA ARG A 95 -9.89 8.09 3.61
C ARG A 95 -10.40 6.75 3.11
N GLU A 96 -9.95 6.37 1.92
CA GLU A 96 -10.49 5.25 1.19
C GLU A 96 -9.46 4.68 0.21
N MET A 97 -9.55 3.37 -0.01
CA MET A 97 -8.91 2.68 -1.11
C MET A 97 -9.93 1.77 -1.79
N ARG A 98 -9.84 1.62 -3.11
CA ARG A 98 -10.65 0.65 -3.86
C ARG A 98 -9.91 0.11 -5.08
N ILE A 99 -10.28 -1.10 -5.47
CA ILE A 99 -9.89 -1.73 -6.74
C ILE A 99 -11.12 -2.32 -7.42
N GLU A 100 -11.17 -2.17 -8.73
CA GLU A 100 -12.24 -2.69 -9.58
C GLU A 100 -11.83 -4.02 -10.24
N GLU A 101 -12.79 -4.74 -10.81
CA GLU A 101 -12.55 -6.04 -11.47
C GLU A 101 -11.67 -5.93 -12.71
N ASP A 102 -11.67 -4.78 -13.37
CA ASP A 102 -10.82 -4.49 -14.53
C ASP A 102 -9.36 -4.18 -14.16
N GLY A 103 -9.03 -4.18 -12.86
CA GLY A 103 -7.71 -3.85 -12.35
C GLY A 103 -7.40 -2.35 -12.35
N SER A 104 -8.41 -1.49 -12.47
CA SER A 104 -8.29 -0.09 -12.06
C SER A 104 -8.37 0.03 -10.54
N GLY A 105 -7.77 1.09 -10.00
CA GLY A 105 -7.70 1.36 -8.58
C GLY A 105 -7.81 2.83 -8.28
N TRP A 106 -8.07 3.15 -7.01
CA TRP A 106 -8.02 4.52 -6.53
C TRP A 106 -7.74 4.56 -5.03
N THR A 107 -6.89 5.51 -4.63
CA THR A 107 -6.54 5.83 -3.25
C THR A 107 -6.85 7.29 -2.95
N GLY A 108 -7.66 7.53 -1.92
CA GLY A 108 -8.15 8.85 -1.54
C GLY A 108 -7.60 9.32 -0.20
N PHE A 109 -7.15 10.58 -0.18
CA PHE A 109 -6.62 11.25 1.01
C PHE A 109 -7.41 12.52 1.36
N ASP A 110 -7.20 13.01 2.59
CA ASP A 110 -7.43 14.42 2.94
C ASP A 110 -6.49 15.34 2.13
N ASP A 111 -6.79 16.64 2.13
CA ASP A 111 -5.95 17.65 1.50
C ASP A 111 -4.52 17.60 2.06
N ALA A 112 -3.53 17.67 1.16
CA ALA A 112 -2.12 17.65 1.51
C ALA A 112 -1.34 18.71 0.71
N PRO A 113 -0.19 19.18 1.22
CA PRO A 113 0.70 20.06 0.47
C PRO A 113 1.12 19.44 -0.88
N PRO A 114 1.29 20.23 -1.95
CA PRO A 114 1.70 19.72 -3.26
C PRO A 114 2.96 18.85 -3.24
N ALA A 115 3.98 19.23 -2.46
CA ALA A 115 5.19 18.42 -2.33
C ALA A 115 4.91 16.99 -1.81
N MET A 116 3.98 16.84 -0.85
CA MET A 116 3.58 15.51 -0.35
C MET A 116 2.76 14.75 -1.40
N LEU A 117 1.82 15.42 -2.08
CA LEU A 117 1.04 14.83 -3.16
C LEU A 117 1.93 14.31 -4.29
N ALA A 118 3.01 15.02 -4.63
CA ALA A 118 3.99 14.54 -5.61
C ALA A 118 4.64 13.22 -5.18
N VAL A 119 5.07 13.10 -3.93
CA VAL A 119 5.69 11.87 -3.40
C VAL A 119 4.68 10.74 -3.35
N ILE A 120 3.44 11.02 -2.93
CA ILE A 120 2.33 10.06 -2.93
C ILE A 120 2.08 9.56 -4.35
N SER A 121 1.86 10.46 -5.32
CA SER A 121 1.60 10.09 -6.72
C SER A 121 2.77 9.30 -7.34
N ALA A 122 4.00 9.49 -6.88
CA ALA A 122 5.15 8.72 -7.37
C ALA A 122 5.21 7.29 -6.82
N ALA A 123 4.47 6.99 -5.74
CA ALA A 123 4.61 5.75 -4.99
C ALA A 123 4.21 4.50 -5.77
N GLY A 124 3.09 4.54 -6.50
CA GLY A 124 2.63 3.39 -7.30
C GLY A 124 3.65 2.96 -8.35
N ASP A 125 4.23 3.93 -9.07
CA ASP A 125 5.29 3.69 -10.06
C ASP A 125 6.60 3.20 -9.40
N ALA A 126 7.03 3.86 -8.31
CA ALA A 126 8.21 3.46 -7.55
C ALA A 126 8.09 2.03 -7.00
N TRP A 127 6.89 1.62 -6.60
CA TRP A 127 6.63 0.26 -6.14
C TRP A 127 6.72 -0.76 -7.28
N ILE A 128 5.92 -0.58 -8.34
CA ILE A 128 5.83 -1.56 -9.42
C ILE A 128 7.14 -1.68 -10.18
N ARG A 129 7.76 -0.57 -10.55
CA ARG A 129 9.01 -0.56 -11.34
C ARG A 129 10.26 -0.71 -10.49
N GLY A 130 10.25 -0.25 -9.24
CA GLY A 130 11.42 -0.29 -8.37
C GLY A 130 11.51 -1.56 -7.55
N HIS A 131 10.43 -1.92 -6.86
CA HIS A 131 10.41 -3.01 -5.87
C HIS A 131 9.81 -4.31 -6.40
N ARG A 132 8.98 -4.25 -7.45
CA ARG A 132 8.26 -5.39 -8.00
C ARG A 132 8.55 -5.68 -9.47
N CYS A 133 9.62 -5.12 -10.05
CA CYS A 133 9.95 -5.30 -11.46
C CYS A 133 10.13 -6.77 -11.88
N ALA A 134 10.69 -7.61 -11.01
CA ALA A 134 10.83 -9.04 -11.28
C ALA A 134 9.47 -9.78 -11.32
N GLU A 135 8.49 -9.26 -10.59
CA GLU A 135 7.14 -9.83 -10.53
C GLU A 135 6.24 -9.21 -11.60
N PHE A 136 6.45 -7.95 -11.99
CA PHE A 136 5.69 -7.25 -13.04
C PHE A 136 6.64 -6.72 -14.14
N PRO A 137 7.32 -7.60 -14.90
CA PRO A 137 8.40 -7.20 -15.82
C PRO A 137 7.94 -6.41 -17.05
N SER A 138 6.69 -6.60 -17.48
CA SER A 138 6.17 -6.12 -18.77
C SER A 138 5.48 -4.75 -18.69
N ASP A 139 5.25 -4.23 -17.49
CA ASP A 139 4.40 -3.04 -17.26
C ASP A 139 5.19 -1.74 -17.15
N THR A 140 6.42 -1.72 -17.68
CA THR A 140 7.22 -0.50 -17.83
C THR A 140 6.63 0.50 -18.85
N ALA A 141 5.46 0.23 -19.45
CA ALA A 141 4.86 1.09 -20.48
C ALA A 141 3.41 1.54 -20.24
N GLY A 142 2.62 0.95 -19.32
CA GLY A 142 1.19 1.28 -19.20
C GLY A 142 0.63 1.15 -17.78
N GLY A 143 -0.06 2.19 -17.31
CA GLY A 143 -0.80 2.18 -16.03
C GLY A 143 -0.64 3.44 -15.17
N CYS A 144 0.53 4.09 -15.20
CA CYS A 144 0.85 5.21 -14.29
C CYS A 144 0.83 6.60 -14.97
N GLY A 145 0.16 6.73 -16.12
CA GLY A 145 0.16 7.97 -16.90
C GLY A 145 -0.58 9.14 -16.23
N SER A 146 -1.64 8.84 -15.46
CA SER A 146 -2.28 9.81 -14.56
C SER A 146 -1.30 10.26 -13.48
N ASP A 147 -0.66 9.30 -12.82
CA ASP A 147 0.15 9.58 -11.64
C ASP A 147 1.39 10.36 -12.03
N PHE A 148 2.04 10.02 -13.14
CA PHE A 148 3.15 10.81 -13.67
C PHE A 148 2.74 12.27 -13.92
N ARG A 149 1.57 12.53 -14.51
CA ARG A 149 1.07 13.90 -14.69
C ARG A 149 0.83 14.59 -13.36
N ASP A 150 0.28 13.88 -12.38
CA ASP A 150 0.05 14.42 -11.04
C ASP A 150 1.36 14.70 -10.31
N VAL A 151 2.37 13.82 -10.40
CA VAL A 151 3.71 14.07 -9.86
C VAL A 151 4.30 15.33 -10.49
N VAL A 152 4.35 15.43 -11.82
CA VAL A 152 4.93 16.60 -12.50
C VAL A 152 4.18 17.89 -12.12
N ARG A 153 2.85 17.84 -12.04
CA ARG A 153 2.02 18.97 -11.62
C ARG A 153 2.36 19.41 -10.20
N HIS A 154 2.42 18.47 -9.27
CA HIS A 154 2.57 18.75 -7.84
C HIS A 154 4.02 19.04 -7.43
N ALA A 155 5.00 18.49 -8.15
CA ALA A 155 6.41 18.69 -7.91
C ALA A 155 6.97 19.97 -8.56
N GLY A 156 6.15 20.73 -9.30
CA GLY A 156 6.57 21.94 -10.00
C GLY A 156 7.41 21.67 -11.25
N GLY A 157 7.29 20.49 -11.87
CA GLY A 157 7.98 20.10 -13.10
C GLY A 157 8.76 18.78 -13.01
N ILE A 158 9.43 18.42 -14.10
CA ILE A 158 10.19 17.16 -14.25
C ILE A 158 11.35 17.06 -13.25
N GLN A 159 11.98 18.16 -12.88
CA GLN A 159 13.07 18.12 -11.90
C GLN A 159 12.59 17.69 -10.51
N GLY A 160 11.41 18.14 -10.08
CA GLY A 160 10.82 17.71 -8.81
C GLY A 160 10.32 16.27 -8.83
N GLU A 161 9.99 15.74 -10.01
CA GLU A 161 9.52 14.35 -10.20
C GLU A 161 10.56 13.33 -9.73
N HIS A 162 11.83 13.54 -10.08
CA HIS A 162 12.90 12.63 -9.67
C HIS A 162 13.09 12.58 -8.16
N GLU A 163 12.96 13.72 -7.48
CA GLU A 163 13.08 13.79 -6.03
C GLU A 163 11.89 13.11 -5.35
N ALA A 164 10.67 13.37 -5.83
CA ALA A 164 9.47 12.72 -5.35
C ALA A 164 9.54 11.19 -5.48
N ARG A 165 9.99 10.68 -6.65
CA ARG A 165 10.16 9.23 -6.86
C ARG A 165 11.24 8.63 -5.95
N ARG A 166 12.36 9.33 -5.75
CA ARG A 166 13.43 8.88 -4.84
C ARG A 166 12.94 8.76 -3.40
N GLN A 167 12.24 9.77 -2.92
CA GLN A 167 11.67 9.78 -1.58
C GLN A 167 10.62 8.67 -1.40
N ALA A 168 9.72 8.51 -2.37
CA ALA A 168 8.74 7.43 -2.36
C ALA A 168 9.43 6.05 -2.32
N TRP A 169 10.47 5.85 -3.13
CA TRP A 169 11.23 4.60 -3.15
C TRP A 169 11.84 4.26 -1.79
N GLN A 170 12.43 5.24 -1.10
CA GLN A 170 13.01 5.07 0.23
C GLN A 170 11.96 4.69 1.27
N LEU A 171 10.84 5.41 1.31
CA LEU A 171 9.73 5.13 2.24
C LEU A 171 9.18 3.71 2.03
N LEU A 172 9.06 3.28 0.77
CA LEU A 172 8.56 1.96 0.39
C LEU A 172 9.57 0.84 0.71
N ALA A 173 10.87 1.10 0.59
CA ALA A 173 11.91 0.11 0.94
C ALA A 173 11.81 -0.31 2.41
N GLU A 174 11.57 0.66 3.30
CA GLU A 174 11.41 0.43 4.74
C GLU A 174 10.05 -0.20 5.10
N ARG A 175 9.04 -0.06 4.23
CA ARG A 175 7.63 -0.41 4.51
C ARG A 175 7.09 -1.47 3.56
N ARG A 176 7.98 -2.26 2.94
CA ARG A 176 7.64 -3.29 1.94
C ARG A 176 6.52 -4.22 2.42
N ASN A 177 6.63 -4.71 3.66
CA ASN A 177 5.67 -5.64 4.23
C ASN A 177 4.27 -5.02 4.39
N MET A 178 4.20 -3.72 4.72
CA MET A 178 2.92 -3.02 4.85
C MET A 178 2.20 -2.92 3.51
N VAL A 179 2.93 -2.62 2.43
CA VAL A 179 2.35 -2.53 1.08
C VAL A 179 1.77 -3.88 0.65
N LEU A 180 2.51 -4.97 0.87
CA LEU A 180 2.06 -6.32 0.53
C LEU A 180 0.83 -6.73 1.34
N ALA A 181 0.86 -6.48 2.65
CA ALA A 181 -0.22 -6.86 3.55
C ALA A 181 -1.50 -6.05 3.26
N LEU A 182 -1.37 -4.74 3.05
CA LEU A 182 -2.48 -3.88 2.64
C LEU A 182 -3.03 -4.27 1.26
N GLY A 183 -2.15 -4.61 0.31
CA GLY A 183 -2.55 -5.08 -1.02
C GLY A 183 -3.36 -6.38 -0.96
N GLN A 184 -2.95 -7.34 -0.12
CA GLN A 184 -3.71 -8.58 0.10
C GLN A 184 -5.08 -8.30 0.73
N ASN A 185 -5.18 -7.37 1.66
CA ASN A 185 -6.45 -6.97 2.25
C ASN A 185 -7.35 -6.28 1.22
N LEU A 186 -6.80 -5.39 0.40
CA LEU A 186 -7.54 -4.70 -0.64
C LEU A 186 -8.02 -5.68 -1.72
N LEU A 187 -7.23 -6.70 -2.07
CA LEU A 187 -7.65 -7.80 -2.94
C LEU A 187 -8.88 -8.55 -2.42
N ARG A 188 -8.90 -8.82 -1.12
CA ARG A 188 -10.00 -9.54 -0.47
C ARG A 188 -11.25 -8.69 -0.33
N CYS A 189 -11.10 -7.46 0.15
CA CYS A 189 -12.23 -6.61 0.52
C CYS A 189 -12.72 -5.74 -0.63
N ARG A 190 -11.91 -5.55 -1.69
CA ARG A 190 -12.12 -4.65 -2.84
C ARG A 190 -12.20 -3.17 -2.52
N ARG A 191 -12.60 -2.82 -1.29
CA ARG A 191 -12.67 -1.48 -0.75
C ARG A 191 -12.29 -1.47 0.72
N LEU A 192 -11.51 -0.48 1.13
CA LEU A 192 -11.12 -0.23 2.52
C LEU A 192 -11.45 1.23 2.88
N LEU A 193 -12.03 1.44 4.06
CA LEU A 193 -12.38 2.76 4.60
C LEU A 193 -11.58 2.99 5.88
N PHE A 194 -11.17 4.23 6.12
CA PHE A 194 -10.25 4.62 7.19
C PHE A 194 -10.76 5.80 8.02
#